data_AF-A0A4T0VWG7-F1
#
_entry.id   AF-A0A4T0VWG7-F1
#
_cell.length_a   1.000
_cell.length_b   1.000
_cell.length_c   1.000
_cell.angle_alpha   90.00
_cell.angle_beta   90.00
_cell.angle_gamma   90.00
#
_symmetry.space_group_name_H-M   'P 1'
#
loop_
_entity.id
_entity.type
_entity.pdbx_description
1 polymer ?
#
loop_
_entity_poly.entity_id
_entity_poly.type
_entity_poly.pdbx_seq_one_letter_code
_entity_poly.pdbx_strand_id
1 'polypeptide(L)'
;MQAHNLCYTTLVNNKAIETLNLEKDDDYIVTPSGATIGKLPCLEIASSTTAFGRKMIERTKEEVENLYTIANGHSHDADVIYGDTDSVMVKFGTKDLSEAMRLGEEAARLVSSKFIAPIKLEFEKVYYPHLLINKKRYAGLYWTNLKAYDKMDTKGIETVRRDNCLLVQTVIDKVLRTILIDQDVSGAQE
;
A
#
# COMPACT_ATOMS: atom_id res chain seq x y z
N MET A 1 -12.01 -12.27 -12.65
CA MET A 1 -11.44 -13.60 -12.36
C MET A 1 -10.99 -13.59 -10.91
N GLN A 2 -11.63 -14.39 -10.06
CA GLN A 2 -11.40 -14.43 -8.61
C GLN A 2 -10.47 -15.60 -8.26
N ALA A 3 -9.47 -15.34 -7.41
CA ALA A 3 -8.85 -16.37 -6.60
C ALA A 3 -9.35 -16.16 -5.17
N HIS A 4 -10.11 -17.13 -4.65
CA HIS A 4 -10.61 -17.13 -3.28
C HIS A 4 -9.98 -18.33 -2.57
N ASN A 5 -8.82 -18.13 -1.94
CA ASN A 5 -8.30 -19.09 -0.97
C ASN A 5 -8.98 -18.79 0.38
N LEU A 6 -10.20 -19.28 0.57
CA LEU A 6 -10.77 -19.40 1.91
C LEU A 6 -10.32 -20.72 2.52
N CYS A 7 -9.09 -20.74 3.05
CA CYS A 7 -8.73 -21.72 4.06
C CYS A 7 -9.34 -21.25 5.38
N TYR A 8 -10.52 -21.76 5.76
CA TYR A 8 -11.02 -21.59 7.13
C TYR A 8 -10.20 -22.50 8.04
N THR A 9 -9.17 -21.94 8.66
CA THR A 9 -8.47 -22.59 9.77
C THR A 9 -9.18 -22.18 11.05
N THR A 10 -9.86 -23.15 11.69
CA THR A 10 -10.52 -22.93 12.98
C THR A 10 -9.55 -23.27 14.10
N LEU A 11 -9.41 -22.38 15.08
CA LEU A 11 -8.57 -22.61 16.26
C LEU A 11 -9.18 -23.73 17.12
N VAL A 12 -8.38 -24.74 17.46
CA VAL A 12 -8.77 -25.82 18.36
C VAL A 12 -7.93 -25.72 19.63
N ASN A 13 -8.56 -25.80 20.80
CA ASN A 13 -7.87 -25.77 22.10
C ASN A 13 -7.60 -27.20 22.62
N ASN A 14 -6.69 -27.36 23.58
CA ASN A 14 -6.28 -28.68 24.08
C ASN A 14 -7.46 -29.54 24.55
N LYS A 15 -8.47 -28.91 25.16
CA LYS A 15 -9.68 -29.61 25.63
C LYS A 15 -10.50 -30.16 24.47
N ALA A 16 -10.59 -29.41 23.37
CA ALA A 16 -11.28 -29.86 22.15
C ALA A 16 -10.47 -30.94 21.40
N ILE A 17 -9.13 -30.89 21.42
CA ILE A 17 -8.27 -31.95 20.86
C ILE A 17 -8.51 -33.28 21.58
N GLU A 18 -8.55 -33.27 22.92
CA GLU A 18 -8.83 -34.46 23.73
C GLU A 18 -10.27 -34.95 23.55
N THR A 19 -11.24 -34.03 23.51
CA THR A 19 -12.67 -34.40 23.36
C THR A 19 -12.97 -35.01 22.00
N LEU A 20 -12.30 -34.51 20.95
CA LEU A 20 -12.52 -34.94 19.57
C LEU A 20 -11.51 -35.98 19.09
N ASN A 21 -10.58 -36.40 19.95
CA ASN A 21 -9.53 -37.39 19.68
C ASN A 21 -8.76 -37.12 18.39
N LEU A 22 -8.35 -35.87 18.19
CA LEU A 22 -7.66 -35.42 16.98
C LEU A 22 -6.19 -35.84 17.00
N GLU A 23 -5.69 -36.34 15.88
CA GLU A 23 -4.31 -36.80 15.75
C GLU A 23 -3.38 -35.67 15.27
N LYS A 24 -2.23 -35.53 15.94
CA LYS A 24 -1.22 -34.51 15.62
C LYS A 24 -0.55 -34.87 14.30
N ASP A 25 -0.43 -33.88 13.41
CA ASP A 25 0.13 -34.00 12.05
C ASP A 25 -0.78 -34.66 11.00
N ASP A 26 -1.94 -35.20 11.41
CA ASP A 26 -3.00 -35.65 10.50
C ASP A 26 -4.24 -34.71 10.56
N ASP A 27 -4.77 -34.46 11.76
CA ASP A 27 -5.94 -33.60 11.96
C ASP A 27 -5.58 -32.14 12.35
N TYR A 28 -4.40 -31.94 12.96
CA TYR A 28 -3.93 -30.60 13.32
C TYR A 28 -2.41 -30.44 13.25
N ILE A 29 -1.99 -29.25 12.83
CA ILE A 29 -0.58 -28.81 12.85
C ILE A 29 -0.44 -27.58 13.74
N VAL A 30 0.77 -27.32 14.20
CA VAL A 30 1.10 -26.19 15.07
C VAL A 30 2.18 -25.39 14.30
N THR A 31 2.16 -24.05 14.20
CA THR A 31 2.83 -23.29 13.09
C THR A 31 3.92 -22.26 13.50
N PRO A 32 4.81 -21.77 12.60
CA PRO A 32 6.06 -21.09 12.99
C PRO A 32 6.27 -19.62 12.52
N SER A 33 5.30 -18.71 12.57
CA SER A 33 5.54 -17.29 12.17
C SER A 33 4.65 -16.27 12.88
N GLY A 34 5.26 -15.34 13.62
CA GLY A 34 4.60 -14.18 14.24
C GLY A 34 3.59 -14.47 15.34
N ALA A 35 3.15 -15.72 15.46
CA ALA A 35 2.51 -16.25 16.64
C ALA A 35 3.58 -16.61 17.67
N THR A 36 3.47 -16.09 18.90
CA THR A 36 4.16 -16.67 20.06
C THR A 36 3.75 -18.13 20.32
N ILE A 37 2.76 -18.62 19.58
CA ILE A 37 2.17 -19.95 19.72
C ILE A 37 2.21 -20.65 18.35
N GLY A 38 3.25 -21.48 18.16
CA GLY A 38 3.23 -22.63 17.28
C GLY A 38 4.60 -23.36 17.09
N LYS A 39 4.80 -24.26 16.09
CA LYS A 39 5.83 -25.33 16.13
C LYS A 39 7.30 -24.91 15.99
N LEU A 40 7.65 -23.75 15.44
CA LEU A 40 9.05 -23.34 15.19
C LEU A 40 9.23 -21.81 15.04
N PRO A 41 8.86 -21.00 16.04
CA PRO A 41 9.02 -19.55 15.94
C PRO A 41 10.51 -19.17 15.93
N CYS A 42 10.97 -18.48 14.89
CA CYS A 42 12.30 -17.84 14.85
C CYS A 42 12.13 -16.31 14.78
N LEU A 43 12.21 -15.68 15.95
CA LEU A 43 11.99 -14.24 16.10
C LEU A 43 13.11 -13.43 15.48
N GLU A 44 14.31 -13.98 15.42
CA GLU A 44 15.51 -13.37 14.87
C GLU A 44 15.37 -13.17 13.35
N ILE A 45 14.86 -14.17 12.63
CA ILE A 45 14.60 -14.08 11.19
C ILE A 45 13.48 -13.07 10.94
N ALA A 46 12.36 -13.15 11.68
CA ALA A 46 11.25 -12.20 11.51
C ALA A 46 11.69 -10.75 11.80
N SER A 47 12.47 -10.54 12.86
CA SER A 47 13.02 -9.24 13.23
C SER A 47 13.98 -8.72 12.17
N SER A 48 14.86 -9.59 11.65
CA SER A 48 15.80 -9.25 10.57
C SER A 48 15.07 -8.84 9.30
N THR A 49 14.06 -9.61 8.86
CA THR A 49 13.26 -9.29 7.67
C THR A 49 12.57 -7.94 7.79
N THR A 50 11.93 -7.65 8.94
CA THR A 50 11.27 -6.34 9.14
C THR A 50 12.28 -5.19 9.27
N ALA A 51 13.47 -5.43 9.83
CA ALA A 51 14.54 -4.44 9.92
C ALA A 51 15.10 -4.11 8.54
N PHE A 52 15.35 -5.12 7.70
CA PHE A 52 15.73 -4.91 6.31
C PHE A 52 14.65 -4.17 5.54
N GLY A 53 13.37 -4.54 5.70
CA GLY A 53 12.25 -3.82 5.09
C GLY A 53 12.26 -2.31 5.40
N ARG A 54 12.37 -1.95 6.68
CA ARG A 54 12.45 -0.54 7.11
C ARG A 54 13.68 0.16 6.51
N LYS A 55 14.85 -0.48 6.53
CA LYS A 55 16.08 0.09 5.97
C LYS A 55 15.99 0.28 4.45
N MET A 56 15.33 -0.62 3.74
CA MET A 56 15.13 -0.52 2.29
C MET A 56 14.20 0.61 1.91
N ILE A 57 13.14 0.86 2.68
CA ILE A 57 12.25 2.02 2.45
C ILE A 57 12.99 3.32 2.71
N GLU A 58 13.69 3.44 3.85
CA GLU A 58 14.42 4.68 4.17
C GLU A 58 15.48 4.98 3.10
N ARG A 59 16.22 3.95 2.68
CA ARG A 59 17.17 4.09 1.58
C ARG A 59 16.48 4.50 0.29
N THR A 60 15.36 3.88 -0.07
CA THR A 60 14.59 4.28 -1.27
C THR A 60 14.19 5.74 -1.22
N LYS A 61 13.73 6.22 -0.06
CA LYS A 61 13.38 7.62 0.15
C LYS A 61 14.58 8.55 -0.06
N GLU A 62 15.68 8.31 0.65
CA GLU A 62 16.90 9.11 0.54
C GLU A 62 17.41 9.16 -0.90
N GLU A 63 17.39 8.03 -1.61
CA GLU A 63 17.87 7.96 -2.99
C GLU A 63 16.98 8.76 -3.95
N VAL A 64 15.65 8.73 -3.76
CA VAL A 64 14.73 9.54 -4.57
C VAL A 64 14.92 11.02 -4.30
N GLU A 65 14.94 11.43 -3.03
CA GLU A 65 15.07 12.84 -2.63
C GLU A 65 16.43 13.42 -3.04
N ASN A 66 17.50 12.62 -3.03
CA ASN A 66 18.83 13.09 -3.46
C ASN A 66 18.99 13.14 -4.98
N LEU A 67 18.40 12.20 -5.72
CA LEU A 67 18.51 12.16 -7.18
C LEU A 67 17.68 13.26 -7.83
N TYR A 68 16.42 13.39 -7.43
CA TYR A 68 15.47 14.29 -8.06
C TYR A 68 15.45 15.65 -7.37
N THR A 69 16.54 16.42 -7.55
CA THR A 69 16.68 17.78 -7.02
C THR A 69 16.95 18.80 -8.13
N ILE A 70 16.66 20.06 -7.85
CA ILE A 70 17.00 21.19 -8.74
C ILE A 70 18.52 21.25 -8.95
N ALA A 71 19.31 20.90 -7.93
CA ALA A 71 20.77 20.86 -8.02
C ALA A 71 21.27 19.86 -9.08
N ASN A 72 20.54 18.77 -9.31
CA ASN A 72 20.84 17.77 -10.34
C ASN A 72 20.19 18.09 -11.70
N GLY A 73 19.61 19.29 -11.87
CA GLY A 73 19.02 19.75 -13.12
C GLY A 73 17.56 19.36 -13.33
N HIS A 74 16.86 18.87 -12.29
CA HIS A 74 15.41 18.65 -12.35
C HIS A 74 14.63 19.96 -12.17
N SER A 75 13.37 19.96 -12.60
CA SER A 75 12.51 21.15 -12.53
C SER A 75 12.12 21.54 -11.10
N HIS A 76 12.00 20.54 -10.21
CA HIS A 76 11.59 20.69 -8.83
C HIS A 76 12.32 19.66 -7.96
N ASP A 77 12.39 19.93 -6.66
CA ASP A 77 12.82 18.93 -5.69
C ASP A 77 11.68 17.94 -5.41
N ALA A 78 11.99 16.65 -5.53
CA ALA A 78 11.06 15.59 -5.22
C ALA A 78 10.96 15.38 -3.70
N ASP A 79 9.74 15.12 -3.22
CA ASP A 79 9.46 14.89 -1.81
C ASP A 79 8.68 13.57 -1.64
N VAL A 80 9.12 12.70 -0.73
CA VAL A 80 8.42 11.44 -0.44
C VAL A 80 7.35 11.68 0.63
N ILE A 81 6.12 11.92 0.15
CA ILE A 81 5.00 12.34 0.99
C ILE A 81 4.37 11.22 1.82
N TYR A 82 4.56 9.96 1.41
CA TYR A 82 4.01 8.80 2.11
C TYR A 82 4.79 7.52 1.79
N GLY A 83 4.79 6.57 2.74
CA GLY A 83 5.27 5.22 2.51
C GLY A 83 4.56 4.21 3.41
N ASP A 84 4.27 3.03 2.88
CA ASP A 84 3.67 1.92 3.62
C ASP A 84 4.30 0.60 3.20
N THR A 85 5.09 0.02 4.11
CA THR A 85 5.70 -1.33 4.10
C THR A 85 6.62 -1.66 2.92
N ASP A 86 6.16 -1.52 1.69
CA ASP A 86 6.85 -1.86 0.45
C ASP A 86 6.61 -0.83 -0.66
N SER A 87 5.87 0.25 -0.37
CA SER A 87 5.53 1.30 -1.32
C SER A 87 5.95 2.69 -0.81
N VAL A 88 6.36 3.55 -1.75
CA VAL A 88 6.64 4.98 -1.52
C VAL A 88 5.83 5.82 -2.50
N MET A 89 5.29 6.93 -2.03
CA MET A 89 4.59 7.92 -2.84
C MET A 89 5.45 9.16 -2.96
N VAL A 90 5.85 9.47 -4.19
CA VAL A 90 6.77 10.57 -4.50
C VAL A 90 6.03 11.70 -5.18
N LYS A 91 6.19 12.91 -4.67
CA LYS A 91 5.71 14.15 -5.28
C LYS A 91 6.87 14.80 -6.03
N PHE A 92 6.91 14.61 -7.35
CA PHE A 92 7.94 15.20 -8.23
C PHE A 92 7.74 16.70 -8.53
N GLY A 93 6.65 17.33 -8.06
CA GLY A 93 6.37 18.75 -8.28
C GLY A 93 5.79 19.12 -9.65
N THR A 94 5.88 18.24 -10.65
CA THR A 94 5.24 18.44 -11.96
C THR A 94 3.70 18.38 -11.87
N LYS A 95 3.03 19.20 -12.69
CA LYS A 95 1.57 19.14 -12.90
C LYS A 95 1.17 18.28 -14.08
N ASP A 96 2.12 17.91 -14.93
CA ASP A 96 1.86 17.08 -16.10
C ASP A 96 1.90 15.60 -15.71
N LEU A 97 0.82 14.89 -16.06
CA LEU A 97 0.68 13.46 -15.77
C LEU A 97 1.69 12.62 -16.56
N SER A 98 2.00 13.01 -17.81
CA SER A 98 2.93 12.25 -18.65
C SER A 98 4.34 12.28 -18.09
N GLU A 99 4.77 13.47 -17.66
CA GLU A 99 6.06 13.66 -17.03
C GLU A 99 6.15 12.94 -15.68
N ALA A 100 5.08 12.98 -14.87
CA ALA A 100 5.04 12.25 -13.60
C ALA A 100 5.20 10.72 -13.79
N MET A 101 4.52 10.15 -14.80
CA MET A 101 4.67 8.72 -15.15
C MET A 101 6.09 8.39 -15.61
N ARG A 102 6.65 9.22 -16.50
CA ARG A 102 8.02 9.04 -17.02
C ARG A 102 9.07 9.06 -15.90
N LEU A 103 8.97 10.05 -15.00
CA LEU A 103 9.87 10.18 -13.85
C LEU A 103 9.70 9.01 -12.87
N GLY A 104 8.47 8.54 -12.65
CA GLY A 104 8.20 7.38 -11.80
C GLY A 104 8.87 6.09 -12.32
N GLU A 105 8.75 5.80 -13.62
CA GLU A 105 9.39 4.64 -14.25
C GLU A 105 10.93 4.74 -14.23
N GLU A 106 11.46 5.93 -14.45
CA GLU A 106 12.90 6.20 -14.36
C GLU A 106 13.40 5.98 -12.93
N ALA A 107 12.72 6.54 -11.93
CA ALA A 107 13.07 6.41 -10.52
C ALA A 107 13.06 4.96 -10.08
N ALA A 108 12.02 4.19 -10.44
CA ALA A 108 11.91 2.77 -10.11
C ALA A 108 13.10 1.97 -10.67
N ARG A 109 13.52 2.22 -11.92
CA ARG A 109 14.68 1.56 -12.53
C ARG A 109 15.99 1.95 -11.85
N LEU A 110 16.21 3.24 -11.63
CA LEU A 110 17.43 3.74 -11.01
C LEU A 110 17.60 3.22 -9.58
N VAL A 111 16.54 3.29 -8.77
CA VAL A 111 16.57 2.82 -7.38
C VAL A 111 16.73 1.29 -7.34
N SER A 112 16.08 0.54 -8.22
CA SER A 112 16.28 -0.92 -8.33
C SER A 112 17.73 -1.32 -8.55
N SER A 113 18.48 -0.54 -9.35
CA SER A 113 19.90 -0.83 -9.64
C SER A 113 20.81 -0.74 -8.41
N LYS A 114 20.35 -0.06 -7.33
CA LYS A 114 21.10 0.11 -6.08
C LYS A 114 20.87 -1.02 -5.07
N PHE A 115 19.91 -1.91 -5.36
CA PHE A 115 19.61 -3.08 -4.55
C PHE A 115 20.21 -4.36 -5.16
N ILE A 116 20.40 -5.37 -4.30
CA ILE A 116 20.93 -6.67 -4.72
C ILE A 116 19.80 -7.46 -5.38
N ALA A 117 20.06 -8.09 -6.52
CA ALA A 117 19.11 -9.01 -7.15
C ALA A 117 18.70 -10.11 -6.16
N PRO A 118 17.41 -10.48 -6.05
CA PRO A 118 16.31 -10.22 -6.99
C PRO A 118 15.41 -9.02 -6.65
N ILE A 119 15.85 -8.11 -5.77
CA ILE A 119 15.02 -6.99 -5.32
C ILE A 119 14.85 -5.98 -6.46
N LYS A 120 13.60 -5.68 -6.80
CA LYS A 120 13.24 -4.75 -7.87
C LYS A 120 12.04 -3.90 -7.43
N LEU A 121 12.15 -2.59 -7.67
CA LEU A 121 11.04 -1.66 -7.56
C LEU A 121 10.40 -1.48 -8.94
N GLU A 122 9.09 -1.40 -8.95
CA GLU A 122 8.30 -1.19 -10.15
C GLU A 122 7.43 0.03 -9.98
N PHE A 123 7.33 0.84 -11.03
CA PHE A 123 6.34 1.90 -11.09
C PHE A 123 4.97 1.27 -11.32
N GLU A 124 3.99 1.61 -10.47
CA GLU A 124 2.66 1.01 -10.53
C GLU A 124 1.61 1.98 -11.10
N LYS A 125 1.61 3.24 -10.65
CA LYS A 125 0.52 4.20 -10.90
C LYS A 125 0.88 5.63 -10.49
N VAL A 126 0.10 6.59 -11.00
CA VAL A 126 0.04 7.97 -10.48
C VAL A 126 -1.33 8.23 -9.85
N TYR A 127 -1.35 8.97 -8.74
CA TYR A 127 -2.58 9.56 -8.20
C TYR A 127 -2.72 11.03 -8.62
N TYR A 128 -3.81 11.37 -9.31
CA TYR A 128 -4.07 12.76 -9.71
C TYR A 128 -5.57 13.05 -9.90
N PRO A 129 -6.26 13.77 -9.00
CA PRO A 129 -5.77 14.31 -7.72
C PRO A 129 -5.56 13.22 -6.66
N HIS A 130 -4.82 13.58 -5.60
CA HIS A 130 -4.50 12.73 -4.45
C HIS A 130 -4.90 13.41 -3.14
N LEU A 131 -5.56 12.67 -2.25
CA LEU A 131 -6.02 13.11 -0.93
C LEU A 131 -5.47 12.16 0.14
N LEU A 132 -4.45 12.60 0.87
CA LEU A 132 -3.88 11.88 2.00
C LEU A 132 -4.47 12.45 3.31
N ILE A 133 -5.26 11.65 4.02
CA ILE A 133 -5.89 12.07 5.28
C ILE A 133 -5.03 11.64 6.46
N ASN A 134 -4.66 10.35 6.50
CA ASN A 134 -3.90 9.75 7.59
C ASN A 134 -3.17 8.49 7.10
N LYS A 135 -2.33 7.89 7.95
CA LYS A 135 -1.73 6.58 7.68
C LYS A 135 -2.83 5.56 7.37
N LYS A 136 -2.66 4.83 6.26
CA LYS A 136 -3.63 3.86 5.72
C LYS A 136 -5.02 4.43 5.41
N ARG A 137 -5.16 5.76 5.30
CA ARG A 137 -6.40 6.48 5.00
C ARG A 137 -6.16 7.53 3.92
N TYR A 138 -6.39 7.17 2.67
CA TYR A 138 -6.19 8.05 1.52
C TYR A 138 -7.13 7.70 0.36
N ALA A 139 -7.36 8.70 -0.50
CA ALA A 139 -8.11 8.57 -1.74
C ALA A 139 -7.36 9.22 -2.90
N GLY A 140 -7.65 8.79 -4.11
CA GLY A 140 -7.17 9.48 -5.30
C GLY A 140 -7.69 8.84 -6.57
N LEU A 141 -7.64 9.59 -7.67
CA LEU A 141 -7.90 9.01 -8.98
C LEU A 141 -6.67 8.22 -9.42
N TYR A 142 -6.90 6.97 -9.79
CA TYR A 142 -5.88 5.99 -10.15
C TYR A 142 -5.59 6.09 -11.65
N TRP A 143 -4.36 6.38 -12.04
CA TRP A 143 -3.94 6.48 -13.44
C TRP A 143 -2.82 5.49 -13.75
N THR A 144 -3.07 4.61 -14.72
CA THR A 144 -2.03 3.78 -15.38
C THR A 144 -1.70 4.24 -16.79
N ASN A 145 -2.57 5.06 -17.39
CA ASN A 145 -2.40 5.58 -18.73
C ASN A 145 -2.74 7.09 -18.77
N LEU A 146 -2.39 7.76 -19.87
CA LEU A 146 -2.55 9.20 -20.02
C LEU A 146 -3.93 9.66 -20.49
N LYS A 147 -4.81 8.74 -20.91
CA LYS A 147 -6.06 9.09 -21.58
C LYS A 147 -7.20 9.29 -20.59
N ALA A 148 -7.32 8.39 -19.62
CA ALA A 148 -8.38 8.42 -18.63
C ALA A 148 -7.92 7.74 -17.33
N TYR A 149 -8.46 8.21 -16.21
CA TYR A 149 -8.30 7.52 -14.94
C TYR A 149 -9.04 6.18 -14.98
N ASP A 150 -8.49 5.17 -14.32
CA ASP A 150 -9.06 3.82 -14.31
C ASP A 150 -10.20 3.72 -13.29
N LYS A 151 -9.99 4.27 -12.10
CA LYS A 151 -10.97 4.27 -11.00
C LYS A 151 -10.60 5.29 -9.92
N MET A 152 -11.56 5.57 -9.03
CA MET A 152 -11.27 6.23 -7.75
C MET A 152 -10.84 5.15 -6.74
N ASP A 153 -9.61 5.23 -6.26
CA ASP A 153 -9.10 4.32 -5.24
C ASP A 153 -9.29 4.94 -3.86
N THR A 154 -9.84 4.16 -2.92
CA THR A 154 -10.03 4.58 -1.53
C THR A 154 -9.47 3.50 -0.60
N LYS A 155 -8.53 3.89 0.26
CA LYS A 155 -7.89 2.97 1.21
C LYS A 155 -8.23 3.40 2.62
N GLY A 156 -8.83 2.49 3.39
CA GLY A 156 -9.14 2.66 4.82
C GLY A 156 -10.18 3.75 5.17
N ILE A 157 -10.76 4.41 4.17
CA ILE A 157 -11.87 5.35 4.31
C ILE A 157 -13.16 4.58 4.61
N GLU A 158 -14.08 5.23 5.31
CA GLU A 158 -15.36 4.68 5.75
C GLU A 158 -16.18 4.05 4.61
N THR A 159 -16.00 4.48 3.37
CA THR A 159 -16.64 3.92 2.16
C THR A 159 -16.35 2.44 1.94
N VAL A 160 -15.17 1.95 2.33
CA VAL A 160 -14.77 0.55 2.15
C VAL A 160 -14.89 -0.27 3.44
N ARG A 161 -15.29 0.37 4.55
CA ARG A 161 -15.41 -0.31 5.84
C ARG A 161 -16.84 -0.78 6.09
N ARG A 162 -16.99 -2.05 6.46
CA ARG A 162 -18.28 -2.74 6.63
C ARG A 162 -18.95 -2.50 8.00
N ASP A 163 -18.26 -1.85 8.92
CA ASP A 163 -18.74 -1.51 10.26
C ASP A 163 -19.63 -0.26 10.28
N ASN A 164 -19.69 0.51 9.18
CA ASN A 164 -20.48 1.72 9.06
C ASN A 164 -21.82 1.49 8.35
N CYS A 165 -22.81 2.33 8.66
CA CYS A 165 -24.10 2.31 7.96
C CYS A 165 -23.97 2.77 6.51
N LEU A 166 -24.91 2.34 5.66
CA LEU A 166 -24.90 2.65 4.22
C LEU A 166 -24.98 4.15 3.94
N LEU A 167 -25.68 4.92 4.78
CA LEU A 167 -25.77 6.38 4.62
C LEU A 167 -24.39 7.04 4.63
N VAL A 168 -23.54 6.69 5.61
CA VAL A 168 -22.19 7.24 5.73
C VAL A 168 -21.33 6.86 4.53
N GLN A 169 -21.41 5.61 4.08
CA GLN A 169 -20.68 5.15 2.89
C GLN A 169 -21.09 5.92 1.63
N THR A 170 -22.39 6.06 1.40
CA THR A 170 -22.94 6.77 0.22
C THR A 170 -22.60 8.26 0.24
N VAL A 171 -22.72 8.93 1.40
CA VAL A 171 -22.41 10.35 1.53
C VAL A 171 -20.93 10.61 1.27
N ILE A 172 -20.04 9.83 1.90
CA ILE A 172 -18.60 10.02 1.71
C ILE A 172 -18.16 9.69 0.29
N ASP A 173 -18.71 8.64 -0.34
CA ASP A 173 -18.43 8.34 -1.75
C ASP A 173 -18.85 9.49 -2.66
N LYS A 174 -20.05 10.06 -2.43
CA LYS A 174 -20.53 11.21 -3.20
C LYS A 174 -19.62 12.43 -3.02
N VAL A 175 -19.27 12.79 -1.78
CA VAL A 175 -18.37 13.91 -1.48
C VAL A 175 -17.00 13.71 -2.15
N LEU A 176 -16.43 12.50 -2.05
CA LEU A 176 -15.14 12.21 -2.68
C LEU A 176 -15.19 12.32 -4.20
N ARG A 177 -16.27 11.86 -4.84
CA ARG A 177 -16.47 12.02 -6.29
C ARG A 177 -16.56 13.50 -6.67
N THR A 178 -17.37 14.27 -5.96
CA THR A 178 -17.56 15.69 -6.27
C THR A 178 -16.28 16.49 -6.08
N ILE A 179 -15.44 16.16 -5.09
CA ILE A 179 -14.15 16.82 -4.88
C ILE A 179 -13.08 16.35 -5.90
N LEU A 180 -12.95 15.03 -6.13
CA LEU A 180 -11.83 14.49 -6.90
C LEU A 180 -12.10 14.44 -8.41
N ILE A 181 -13.34 14.24 -8.83
CA ILE A 181 -13.75 14.14 -10.23
C ILE A 181 -14.29 15.49 -10.70
N ASP A 182 -15.33 15.99 -10.03
CA ASP A 182 -16.01 17.21 -10.46
C ASP A 182 -15.24 18.49 -10.08
N GLN A 183 -14.25 18.37 -9.19
CA GLN A 183 -13.43 19.47 -8.67
C GLN A 183 -14.25 20.61 -8.05
N ASP A 184 -15.39 20.27 -7.46
CA ASP A 184 -16.32 21.22 -6.84
C ASP A 184 -16.37 21.02 -5.32
N VAL A 185 -15.65 21.87 -4.59
CA VAL A 185 -15.64 21.82 -3.11
C VAL A 185 -16.91 22.41 -2.52
N SER A 186 -17.50 23.42 -3.17
CA SER A 186 -18.71 24.08 -2.68
C SER A 186 -19.93 23.17 -2.85
N GLY A 187 -20.07 22.51 -4.01
CA GLY A 187 -21.13 21.54 -4.27
C GLY A 187 -21.02 20.27 -3.42
N ALA A 188 -19.83 19.97 -2.89
CA ALA A 188 -19.66 18.90 -1.91
C ALA A 188 -20.07 19.31 -0.48
N GLN A 189 -20.11 20.61 -0.19
CA GLN A 189 -20.50 21.17 1.11
C GLN A 189 -22.03 21.32 1.24
N GLU A 190 -22.72 21.58 0.13
CA GLU A 190 -24.20 21.67 0.04
C GLU A 190 -24.90 20.29 0.11
#